data_AF-A0A5C6CVH2-F1
#
_entry.id   AF-A0A5C6CVH2-F1
#
_cell.length_a   1.000
_cell.length_b   1.000
_cell.length_c   1.000
_cell.angle_alpha   90.00
_cell.angle_beta   90.00
_cell.angle_gamma   90.00
#
_symmetry.space_group_name_H-M   'P 1'
#
loop_
_entity.id
_entity.type
_entity.pdbx_description
1 polymer ?
#
loop_
_entity_poly.entity_id
_entity_poly.type
_entity_poly.pdbx_seq_one_letter_code
_entity_poly.pdbx_strand_id
1 'polypeptide(L)'
;MSTVEYNYDNNGFEVPVPRTNPKADHSAQPAQAPITYHRIQEVCAQQGATTRALSRKMDIGVNEIREQENPHTDLRISDLLRWQKVLEVPLVDLLVDNEGPLSEPVTRRANMLRVMKTAKAIQESTHDRSVKRLADMLVSQIAEIMPELSDVSAWHTVGQLRTQNDLGRIVERSIPDSFFTEPNRGY
;
A
#
# COMPACT_ATOMS: atom_id res chain seq x y z
N MET A 1 -77.82 -39.83 4.48
CA MET A 1 -77.00 -38.85 3.73
C MET A 1 -76.01 -38.25 4.72
N SER A 2 -74.73 -38.33 4.39
CA SER A 2 -73.57 -38.24 5.30
C SER A 2 -73.09 -36.79 5.44
N THR A 3 -72.82 -36.35 6.67
CA THR A 3 -72.19 -35.07 6.98
C THR A 3 -70.70 -35.17 6.70
N VAL A 4 -70.20 -34.42 5.71
CA VAL A 4 -68.76 -34.32 5.42
C VAL A 4 -68.25 -33.04 6.06
N GLU A 5 -67.45 -33.19 7.12
CA GLU A 5 -66.62 -32.13 7.67
C GLU A 5 -65.51 -31.82 6.67
N TYR A 6 -65.39 -30.56 6.27
CA TYR A 6 -64.24 -30.10 5.49
C TYR A 6 -63.21 -29.49 6.43
N ASN A 7 -62.19 -30.29 6.71
CA ASN A 7 -60.92 -29.87 7.27
C ASN A 7 -60.18 -29.07 6.17
N TYR A 8 -59.98 -27.77 6.37
CA TYR A 8 -59.15 -26.97 5.45
C TYR A 8 -57.68 -27.16 5.81
N ASP A 9 -57.10 -28.24 5.29
CA ASP A 9 -55.64 -28.36 5.14
C ASP A 9 -55.19 -27.40 4.03
N ASN A 10 -54.86 -26.18 4.42
CA ASN A 10 -54.45 -25.13 3.52
C ASN A 10 -52.95 -25.28 3.21
N ASN A 11 -52.63 -26.17 2.27
CA ASN A 11 -51.28 -26.31 1.74
C ASN A 11 -51.22 -25.74 0.30
N GLY A 12 -50.49 -24.63 0.14
CA GLY A 12 -49.86 -24.27 -1.14
C GLY A 12 -50.49 -23.13 -1.92
N PHE A 13 -50.14 -21.89 -1.55
CA PHE A 13 -49.72 -20.84 -2.49
C PHE A 13 -48.83 -19.85 -1.70
N GLU A 14 -47.55 -20.21 -1.54
CA GLU A 14 -46.54 -19.26 -1.05
C GLU A 14 -46.33 -18.18 -2.11
N VAL A 15 -46.90 -16.99 -1.88
CA VAL A 15 -46.40 -15.78 -2.54
C VAL A 15 -45.01 -15.53 -1.98
N PRO A 16 -43.95 -15.34 -2.82
CA PRO A 16 -42.65 -14.95 -2.31
C PRO A 16 -42.78 -13.57 -1.68
N VAL A 17 -42.92 -13.52 -0.37
CA VAL A 17 -42.80 -12.29 0.40
C VAL A 17 -41.35 -11.84 0.19
N PRO A 18 -41.07 -10.61 -0.27
CA PRO A 18 -39.71 -10.12 -0.24
C PRO A 18 -39.25 -10.24 1.22
N ARG A 19 -38.14 -10.93 1.46
CA ARG A 19 -37.45 -10.86 2.74
C ARG A 19 -37.17 -9.38 2.95
N THR A 20 -37.98 -8.72 3.77
CA THR A 20 -37.59 -7.47 4.36
C THR A 20 -36.40 -7.85 5.22
N ASN A 21 -35.20 -7.62 4.68
CA ASN A 21 -34.03 -7.51 5.52
C ASN A 21 -34.45 -6.63 6.70
N PRO A 22 -34.20 -7.06 7.95
CA PRO A 22 -34.45 -6.17 9.08
C PRO A 22 -33.78 -4.85 8.71
N LYS A 23 -34.57 -3.76 8.73
CA LYS A 23 -34.09 -2.40 8.55
C LYS A 23 -32.73 -2.34 9.19
N ALA A 24 -31.69 -2.11 8.39
CA ALA A 24 -30.38 -1.83 8.93
C ALA A 24 -30.60 -0.63 9.85
N ASP A 25 -30.56 -0.86 11.15
CA ASP A 25 -30.48 0.19 12.14
C ASP A 25 -29.19 0.95 11.83
N HIS A 26 -29.31 2.00 11.01
CA HIS A 26 -28.24 2.95 10.73
C HIS A 26 -27.91 3.82 11.95
N SER A 27 -28.41 3.48 13.14
CA SER A 27 -28.15 4.16 14.41
C SER A 27 -27.13 3.45 15.30
N ALA A 28 -26.56 2.32 14.88
CA ALA A 28 -25.38 1.75 15.52
C ALA A 28 -24.14 2.06 14.68
N GLN A 29 -23.62 3.29 14.79
CA GLN A 29 -22.23 3.53 14.42
C GLN A 29 -21.38 2.46 15.14
N PRO A 30 -20.55 1.66 14.46
CA PRO A 30 -19.54 0.90 15.16
C PRO A 30 -18.71 1.92 15.94
N ALA A 31 -18.56 1.72 17.24
CA ALA A 31 -17.68 2.55 18.06
C ALA A 31 -16.35 2.68 17.30
N GLN A 32 -16.02 3.89 16.86
CA GLN A 32 -14.85 4.13 16.02
C GLN A 32 -13.63 3.62 16.78
N ALA A 33 -12.98 2.59 16.25
CA ALA A 33 -11.75 2.09 16.84
C ALA A 33 -10.75 3.25 16.94
N PRO A 34 -10.01 3.38 18.05
CA PRO A 34 -9.10 4.49 18.25
C PRO A 34 -8.08 4.56 17.10
N ILE A 35 -7.97 5.75 16.48
CA ILE A 35 -7.03 5.99 15.38
C ILE A 35 -5.62 5.72 15.88
N THR A 36 -4.86 4.94 15.10
CA THR A 36 -3.44 4.69 15.37
C THR A 36 -2.65 5.68 14.53
N TYR A 37 -1.85 6.54 15.17
CA TYR A 37 -1.09 7.60 14.51
C TYR A 37 0.32 7.15 14.13
N HIS A 38 0.93 6.30 14.96
CA HIS A 38 2.34 5.91 14.84
C HIS A 38 2.58 4.50 15.39
N ARG A 39 3.74 3.93 15.09
CA ARG A 39 4.15 2.56 15.44
C ARG A 39 5.41 2.51 16.31
N ILE A 40 5.70 3.59 17.03
CA ILE A 40 6.90 3.73 17.88
C ILE A 40 7.03 2.57 18.86
N GLN A 41 5.94 2.14 19.50
CA GLN A 41 5.94 1.00 20.42
C GLN A 41 6.46 -0.29 19.75
N GLU A 42 5.98 -0.57 18.55
CA GLU A 42 6.39 -1.76 17.79
C GLU A 42 7.87 -1.68 17.42
N VAL A 43 8.32 -0.51 16.96
CA VAL A 43 9.74 -0.27 16.61
C VAL A 43 10.64 -0.41 17.85
N CYS A 44 10.22 0.12 19.00
CA CYS A 44 10.95 -0.03 20.26
C CYS A 44 11.07 -1.50 20.67
N ALA A 45 9.98 -2.26 20.56
CA ALA A 45 9.96 -3.70 20.85
C ALA A 45 10.90 -4.48 19.91
N GLN A 46 10.90 -4.16 18.62
CA GLN A 46 11.78 -4.79 17.63
C GLN A 46 13.27 -4.50 17.88
N GLN A 47 13.59 -3.29 18.32
CA GLN A 47 14.97 -2.89 18.65
C GLN A 47 15.42 -3.31 20.06
N GLY A 48 14.53 -3.86 20.88
CA GLY A 48 14.83 -4.15 22.29
C GLY A 48 15.09 -2.89 23.13
N ALA A 49 14.56 -1.74 22.70
CA ALA A 49 14.74 -0.47 23.40
C ALA A 49 13.89 -0.43 24.68
N THR A 50 14.53 -0.31 25.84
CA THR A 50 13.81 -0.21 27.11
C THR A 50 13.41 1.24 27.42
N THR A 51 12.24 1.44 28.02
CA THR A 51 11.73 2.77 28.44
C THR A 51 12.73 3.56 29.30
N ARG A 52 13.52 2.89 30.15
CA ARG A 52 14.57 3.53 30.94
C ARG A 52 15.76 4.00 30.11
N ALA A 53 16.16 3.22 29.10
CA ALA A 53 17.24 3.61 28.19
C ALA A 53 16.82 4.78 27.31
N LEU A 54 15.58 4.75 26.82
CA LEU A 54 14.99 5.84 26.03
C LEU A 54 14.88 7.14 26.86
N SER A 55 14.46 7.05 28.12
CA SER A 55 14.34 8.21 29.02
C SER A 55 15.68 8.91 29.22
N ARG A 56 16.77 8.15 29.37
CA ARG A 56 18.13 8.72 29.47
C ARG A 56 18.60 9.33 28.15
N LYS A 57 18.25 8.74 27.00
CA LYS A 57 18.67 9.24 25.67
C LYS A 57 17.89 10.49 25.25
N MET A 58 16.61 10.59 25.63
CA MET A 58 15.72 11.70 25.27
C MET A 58 15.66 12.82 26.32
N ASP A 59 16.22 12.59 27.52
CA ASP A 59 16.18 13.53 28.65
C ASP A 59 14.75 13.92 29.06
N ILE A 60 13.83 12.95 29.02
CA ILE A 60 12.42 13.11 29.41
C ILE A 60 12.00 12.03 30.40
N GLY A 61 10.91 12.29 31.12
CA GLY A 61 10.39 11.39 32.15
C GLY A 61 9.92 10.04 31.59
N VAL A 62 10.05 8.97 32.38
CA VAL A 62 9.61 7.62 31.98
C VAL A 62 8.10 7.56 31.70
N ASN A 63 7.29 8.36 32.41
CA ASN A 63 5.85 8.43 32.15
C ASN A 63 5.54 9.10 30.81
N GLU A 64 6.25 10.17 30.48
CA GLU A 64 6.12 10.87 29.20
C GLU A 64 6.53 9.95 28.04
N ILE A 65 7.59 9.15 28.20
CA ILE A 65 7.94 8.13 27.21
C ILE A 65 6.81 7.12 26.99
N ARG A 66 6.17 6.64 28.06
CA ARG A 66 5.06 5.69 27.94
C ARG A 66 3.84 6.32 27.27
N GLU A 67 3.58 7.60 27.53
CA GLU A 67 2.52 8.34 26.87
C GLU A 67 2.81 8.51 25.38
N GLN A 68 4.06 8.84 25.02
CA GLN A 68 4.45 8.99 23.61
C GLN A 68 4.55 7.65 22.88
N GLU A 69 4.93 6.58 23.56
CA GLU A 69 4.99 5.22 23.01
C GLU A 69 3.59 4.72 22.61
N ASN A 70 2.54 5.16 23.32
CA ASN A 70 1.15 4.78 23.01
C ASN A 70 0.78 5.16 21.57
N PRO A 71 0.43 4.20 20.69
CA PRO A 71 0.13 4.42 19.27
C PRO A 71 -1.03 5.38 18.97
N HIS A 72 -1.85 5.68 19.97
CA HIS A 72 -3.03 6.55 19.86
C HIS A 72 -2.75 8.00 20.32
N THR A 73 -1.57 8.28 20.86
CA THR A 73 -1.18 9.61 21.29
C THR A 73 -0.79 10.47 20.10
N ASP A 74 -1.33 11.68 19.97
CA ASP A 74 -0.88 12.62 18.96
C ASP A 74 0.50 13.18 19.33
N LEU A 75 1.46 13.05 18.42
CA LEU A 75 2.85 13.51 18.59
C LEU A 75 3.15 14.64 17.63
N ARG A 76 3.85 15.67 18.12
CA ARG A 76 4.35 16.71 17.23
C ARG A 76 5.41 16.12 16.32
N ILE A 77 5.53 16.68 15.11
CA ILE A 77 6.58 16.29 14.15
C ILE A 77 7.99 16.46 14.78
N SER A 78 8.19 17.49 15.61
CA SER A 78 9.45 17.68 16.35
C SER A 78 9.79 16.50 17.25
N ASP A 79 8.79 15.88 17.85
CA ASP A 79 8.96 14.78 18.80
C ASP A 79 9.22 13.49 18.02
N LEU A 80 8.49 13.25 16.94
CA LEU A 80 8.77 12.16 16.00
C LEU A 80 10.20 12.21 15.44
N LEU A 81 10.73 13.41 15.12
CA LEU A 81 12.12 13.57 14.68
C LEU A 81 13.14 13.30 15.80
N ARG A 82 12.77 13.49 17.07
CA ARG A 82 13.62 13.08 18.21
C ARG A 82 13.63 11.57 18.35
N TRP A 83 12.46 10.92 18.22
CA TRP A 83 12.34 9.46 18.17
C TRP A 83 13.16 8.85 17.05
N GLN A 84 13.10 9.44 15.85
CA GLN A 84 13.90 9.06 14.70
C GLN A 84 15.41 9.02 15.03
N LYS A 85 15.92 10.08 15.67
CA LYS A 85 17.34 10.19 16.03
C LYS A 85 17.76 9.19 17.11
N VAL A 86 16.89 8.93 18.09
CA VAL A 86 17.21 8.06 19.23
C VAL A 86 17.13 6.58 18.87
N LEU A 87 16.19 6.21 18.01
CA LEU A 87 16.00 4.86 17.50
C LEU A 87 16.82 4.59 16.23
N GLU A 88 17.43 5.62 15.63
CA GLU A 88 18.23 5.54 14.40
C GLU A 88 17.48 4.88 13.23
N VAL A 89 16.15 5.08 13.16
CA VAL A 89 15.30 4.58 12.07
C VAL A 89 14.86 5.70 11.14
N PRO A 90 14.52 5.41 9.88
CA PRO A 90 13.77 6.33 9.03
C PRO A 90 12.46 6.81 9.69
N LEU A 91 12.10 8.08 9.49
CA LEU A 91 10.85 8.65 10.03
C LEU A 91 9.61 7.90 9.53
N VAL A 92 9.66 7.38 8.31
CA VAL A 92 8.58 6.61 7.67
C VAL A 92 8.23 5.35 8.47
N ASP A 93 9.24 4.68 9.03
CA ASP A 93 9.09 3.44 9.79
C ASP A 93 8.42 3.66 11.15
N LEU A 94 8.38 4.91 11.64
CA LEU A 94 7.67 5.28 12.86
C LEU A 94 6.18 5.56 12.63
N LEU A 95 5.77 5.75 11.37
CA LEU A 95 4.39 6.05 11.01
C LEU A 95 3.62 4.77 10.70
N VAL A 96 2.30 4.81 10.84
CA VAL A 96 1.46 3.71 10.36
C VAL A 96 1.44 3.78 8.83
N ASP A 97 1.89 2.71 8.18
CA ASP A 97 1.65 2.51 6.76
C ASP A 97 0.14 2.45 6.55
N ASN A 98 -0.40 3.48 5.89
CA ASN A 98 -1.78 3.46 5.48
C ASN A 98 -1.86 2.50 4.28
N GLU A 99 -2.14 1.23 4.54
CA GLU A 99 -2.45 0.23 3.50
C GLU A 99 -3.75 0.56 2.74
N GLY A 100 -4.44 1.64 3.13
CA GLY A 100 -5.52 2.20 2.34
C GLY A 100 -5.05 2.71 0.97
N PRO A 101 -5.96 2.81 -0.02
CA PRO A 101 -5.63 3.49 -1.26
C PRO A 101 -5.12 4.90 -0.94
N LEU A 102 -4.09 5.36 -1.66
CA LEU A 102 -3.64 6.75 -1.61
C LEU A 102 -4.87 7.67 -1.60
N SER A 103 -4.83 8.76 -0.82
CA SER A 103 -5.95 9.70 -0.74
C SER A 103 -6.54 9.98 -2.14
N GLU A 104 -7.86 10.15 -2.24
CA GLU A 104 -8.55 10.27 -3.53
C GLU A 104 -7.85 11.22 -4.54
N PRO A 105 -7.31 12.39 -4.14
CA PRO A 105 -6.55 13.26 -5.04
C PRO A 105 -5.23 12.63 -5.54
N VAL A 106 -4.52 11.92 -4.67
CA VAL A 106 -3.24 11.27 -5.00
C VAL A 106 -3.45 10.04 -5.87
N THR A 107 -4.50 9.24 -5.61
CA THR A 107 -4.90 8.12 -6.50
C THR A 107 -5.29 8.63 -7.88
N ARG A 108 -6.09 9.70 -7.94
CA ARG A 108 -6.50 10.33 -9.20
C ARG A 108 -5.29 10.81 -10.01
N ARG A 109 -4.34 11.48 -9.35
CA ARG A 109 -3.08 11.91 -9.96
C ARG A 109 -2.23 10.73 -10.42
N ALA A 110 -2.08 9.70 -9.61
CA ALA A 110 -1.31 8.51 -9.95
C ALA A 110 -1.89 7.78 -11.17
N ASN A 111 -3.21 7.66 -11.25
CA ASN A 111 -3.89 7.07 -12.40
C ASN A 111 -3.68 7.92 -13.66
N MET A 112 -3.89 9.23 -13.59
CA MET A 112 -3.69 10.12 -14.74
C MET A 112 -2.24 10.13 -15.22
N LEU A 113 -1.28 10.09 -14.29
CA LEU A 113 0.15 9.95 -14.59
C LEU A 113 0.43 8.68 -15.39
N ARG A 114 -0.15 7.53 -15.00
CA ARG A 114 0.01 6.27 -15.75
C ARG A 114 -0.56 6.38 -17.16
N VAL A 115 -1.73 7.01 -17.31
CA VAL A 115 -2.35 7.24 -18.63
C VAL A 115 -1.45 8.13 -19.50
N MET A 116 -0.92 9.23 -18.96
CA MET A 116 0.02 10.12 -19.69
C MET A 116 1.27 9.36 -20.15
N LYS A 117 1.89 8.57 -19.27
CA LYS A 117 3.07 7.77 -19.63
C LYS A 117 2.78 6.76 -20.73
N THR A 118 1.60 6.13 -20.70
CA THR A 118 1.15 5.21 -21.76
C THR A 118 0.92 5.95 -23.07
N ALA A 119 0.28 7.12 -23.03
CA ALA A 119 0.05 7.96 -24.20
C ALA A 119 1.36 8.34 -24.88
N LYS A 120 2.35 8.81 -24.11
CA LYS A 120 3.68 9.16 -24.60
C LYS A 120 4.44 7.94 -25.12
N ALA A 121 4.30 6.77 -24.49
CA ALA A 121 4.90 5.54 -25.01
C ALA A 121 4.31 5.13 -26.37
N ILE A 122 3.00 5.31 -26.59
CA ILE A 122 2.36 5.06 -27.89
C ILE A 122 2.86 6.08 -28.93
N GLN A 123 2.94 7.35 -28.54
CA GLN A 123 3.45 8.44 -29.38
C GLN A 123 4.89 8.18 -29.86
N GLU A 124 5.74 7.64 -29.00
CA GLU A 124 7.15 7.34 -29.29
C GLU A 124 7.35 6.04 -30.09
N SER A 125 6.56 4.99 -29.82
CA SER A 125 6.74 3.65 -30.44
C SER A 125 6.04 3.47 -31.79
N THR A 126 5.05 4.30 -32.08
CA THR A 126 4.19 4.14 -33.27
C THR A 126 4.84 4.69 -34.54
N HIS A 127 4.83 3.89 -35.61
CA HIS A 127 5.29 4.29 -36.95
C HIS A 127 4.15 4.71 -37.89
N ASP A 128 2.89 4.43 -37.53
CA ASP A 128 1.71 4.87 -38.29
C ASP A 128 1.35 6.33 -37.96
N ARG A 129 1.25 7.16 -39.01
CA ARG A 129 0.89 8.58 -38.90
C ARG A 129 -0.51 8.80 -38.32
N SER A 130 -1.44 7.88 -38.55
CA SER A 130 -2.81 7.97 -38.02
C SER A 130 -2.83 7.81 -36.51
N VAL A 131 -2.17 6.77 -36.00
CA VAL A 131 -2.05 6.46 -34.57
C VAL A 131 -1.20 7.52 -33.84
N LYS A 132 -0.16 8.06 -34.49
CA LYS A 132 0.64 9.15 -33.92
C LYS A 132 -0.21 10.41 -33.63
N ARG A 133 -1.07 10.81 -34.58
CA ARG A 133 -1.97 11.96 -34.38
C ARG A 133 -2.95 11.74 -33.24
N LEU A 134 -3.46 10.52 -33.08
CA LEU A 134 -4.34 10.17 -31.97
C LEU A 134 -3.61 10.24 -30.62
N ALA A 135 -2.36 9.76 -30.56
CA ALA A 135 -1.53 9.87 -29.37
C ALA A 135 -1.22 11.35 -29.02
N ASP A 136 -0.89 12.18 -30.02
CA ASP A 136 -0.66 13.63 -29.84
C ASP A 136 -1.90 14.33 -29.26
N MET A 137 -3.08 14.02 -29.79
CA MET A 137 -4.35 14.55 -29.26
C MET A 137 -4.58 14.09 -27.82
N LEU A 138 -4.35 12.82 -27.51
CA LEU A 138 -4.58 12.25 -26.19
C LEU A 138 -3.62 12.86 -25.14
N VAL A 139 -2.36 13.08 -25.49
CA VAL A 139 -1.40 13.82 -24.63
C VAL A 139 -1.88 15.25 -24.38
N SER A 140 -2.37 15.93 -25.41
CA SER A 140 -2.88 17.30 -25.30
C SER A 140 -4.10 17.39 -24.37
N GLN A 141 -5.06 16.46 -24.51
CA GLN A 141 -6.25 16.39 -23.67
C GLN A 141 -5.92 16.11 -22.19
N ILE A 142 -4.94 15.24 -21.92
CA ILE A 142 -4.51 14.97 -20.55
C ILE A 142 -3.82 16.19 -19.94
N ALA A 143 -2.98 16.91 -20.72
CA ALA A 143 -2.32 18.12 -20.25
C ALA A 143 -3.31 19.27 -19.99
N GLU A 144 -4.43 19.33 -20.71
CA GLU A 144 -5.51 20.29 -20.45
C GLU A 144 -6.26 19.98 -19.15
N ILE A 145 -6.52 18.69 -18.88
CA ILE A 145 -7.18 18.24 -17.64
C ILE A 145 -6.24 18.36 -16.43
N MET A 146 -4.94 18.13 -16.62
CA MET A 146 -3.94 18.04 -15.56
C MET A 146 -2.57 18.60 -16.04
N PRO A 147 -2.36 19.93 -15.96
CA PRO A 147 -1.19 20.58 -16.53
C PRO A 147 0.12 20.15 -15.87
N GLU A 148 0.09 19.71 -14.61
CA GLU A 148 1.27 19.18 -13.91
C GLU A 148 1.86 17.90 -14.55
N LEU A 149 1.18 17.31 -15.55
CA LEU A 149 1.65 16.13 -16.28
C LEU A 149 2.37 16.45 -17.61
N SER A 150 2.52 17.73 -17.99
CA SER A 150 3.16 18.12 -19.26
C SER A 150 4.58 17.54 -19.43
N ASP A 151 5.34 17.53 -18.34
CA ASP A 151 6.78 17.26 -18.34
C ASP A 151 7.12 15.78 -18.10
N VAL A 152 6.10 14.93 -18.00
CA VAL A 152 6.26 13.50 -17.70
C VAL A 152 6.83 12.77 -18.91
N SER A 153 7.88 11.96 -18.76
CA SER A 153 8.40 11.12 -19.87
C SER A 153 7.49 9.92 -20.15
N ALA A 154 7.58 9.31 -21.33
CA ALA A 154 6.97 8.01 -21.59
C ALA A 154 7.39 6.95 -20.56
N TRP A 155 6.63 5.86 -20.47
CA TRP A 155 7.12 4.66 -19.80
C TRP A 155 8.48 4.30 -20.38
N HIS A 156 9.49 4.11 -19.52
CA HIS A 156 10.70 3.42 -19.94
C HIS A 156 10.25 2.08 -20.51
N THR A 157 10.57 1.81 -21.77
CA THR A 157 10.42 0.49 -22.37
C THR A 157 11.25 -0.45 -21.51
N VAL A 158 10.61 -1.14 -20.56
CA VAL A 158 11.27 -2.04 -19.62
C VAL A 158 11.90 -3.14 -20.47
N GLY A 159 13.22 -3.07 -20.59
CA GLY A 159 13.98 -3.90 -21.54
C GLY A 159 15.48 -3.67 -21.60
N GLN A 160 16.08 -2.55 -21.16
CA GLN A 160 17.55 -2.49 -21.01
C GLN A 160 18.08 -1.25 -20.26
N LEU A 161 18.71 -1.51 -19.11
CA LEU A 161 19.99 -0.93 -18.70
C LEU A 161 20.73 -2.00 -17.89
N ARG A 162 20.93 -3.18 -18.49
CA ARG A 162 22.22 -3.85 -18.31
C ARG A 162 23.15 -3.14 -19.28
N THR A 163 24.12 -2.40 -18.76
CA THR A 163 25.23 -2.01 -19.61
C THR A 163 25.85 -3.31 -20.15
N GLN A 164 26.30 -3.33 -21.40
CA GLN A 164 26.82 -4.54 -22.05
C GLN A 164 28.02 -5.17 -21.30
N ASN A 165 28.58 -4.45 -20.32
CA ASN A 165 29.68 -4.88 -19.45
C ASN A 165 29.27 -5.27 -18.01
N ASP A 166 27.99 -5.17 -17.62
CA ASP A 166 27.56 -5.63 -16.29
C ASP A 166 27.40 -7.15 -16.29
N LEU A 167 28.49 -7.83 -15.96
CA LEU A 167 28.48 -9.24 -15.60
C LEU A 167 27.60 -9.40 -14.35
N GLY A 168 26.48 -10.11 -14.48
CA GLY A 168 25.52 -10.26 -13.39
C GLY A 168 26.12 -10.96 -12.17
N ARG A 169 25.41 -10.90 -11.02
CA ARG A 169 25.81 -11.49 -9.72
C ARG A 169 26.20 -12.99 -9.77
N ILE A 170 25.83 -13.69 -10.84
CA ILE A 170 26.21 -15.09 -11.12
C ILE A 170 27.69 -15.22 -11.52
N VAL A 171 28.24 -14.23 -12.24
CA VAL A 171 29.66 -14.17 -12.60
C VAL A 171 30.51 -13.75 -11.41
N GLU A 172 30.03 -12.79 -10.59
CA GLU A 172 30.70 -12.40 -9.35
C GLU A 172 30.82 -13.54 -8.32
N ARG A 173 29.97 -14.58 -8.46
CA ARG A 173 29.99 -15.79 -7.63
C ARG A 173 30.20 -17.05 -8.48
N SER A 174 31.16 -17.02 -9.40
CA SER A 174 31.59 -18.24 -10.08
C SER A 174 32.22 -19.19 -9.05
N ILE A 175 31.60 -20.36 -8.87
CA ILE A 175 32.20 -21.47 -8.15
C ILE A 175 33.17 -22.14 -9.12
N PRO A 176 34.46 -22.29 -8.79
CA PRO A 176 35.43 -22.95 -9.67
C PRO A 176 35.04 -24.42 -9.86
N ASP A 177 35.17 -24.95 -11.08
CA ASP A 177 34.81 -26.34 -11.42
C ASP A 177 35.58 -27.38 -10.57
N SER A 178 36.71 -26.99 -9.98
CA SER A 178 37.46 -27.80 -9.01
C SER A 178 36.69 -28.08 -7.72
N PHE A 179 35.69 -27.26 -7.35
CA PHE A 179 34.86 -27.46 -6.16
C PHE A 179 34.08 -28.78 -6.22
N PHE A 180 33.68 -29.22 -7.41
CA PHE A 180 32.96 -30.48 -7.61
C PHE A 180 33.88 -31.67 -7.92
N THR A 181 35.19 -31.43 -8.08
CA THR A 181 36.15 -32.45 -8.51
C THR A 181 37.11 -32.89 -7.40
N GLU A 182 37.06 -32.29 -6.19
CA GLU A 182 37.85 -32.79 -5.06
C GLU A 182 37.29 -34.13 -4.55
N PRO A 183 38.01 -35.25 -4.72
CA PRO A 183 37.64 -36.49 -4.08
C PRO A 183 38.09 -36.41 -2.63
N ASN A 184 37.12 -36.25 -1.73
CA ASN A 184 37.09 -36.82 -0.38
C ASN A 184 38.47 -37.13 0.23
N ARG A 185 39.10 -36.13 0.88
CA ARG A 185 40.17 -36.40 1.86
C ARG A 185 39.55 -36.45 3.24
N GLY A 186 39.33 -37.68 3.70
CA GLY A 186 39.06 -37.97 5.10
C GLY A 186 40.28 -37.75 6.00
N TYR A 187 39.96 -37.71 7.29
CA TYR A 187 40.76 -37.50 8.51
C TYR A 187 40.92 -36.04 8.95
#